data_AF-A0A166NJW5-F1
#
_entry.id   AF-A0A166NJW5-F1
#
_cell.length_a   1.000
_cell.length_b   1.000
_cell.length_c   1.000
_cell.angle_alpha   90.00
_cell.angle_beta   90.00
_cell.angle_gamma   90.00
#
_symmetry.space_group_name_H-M   'P 1'
#
loop_
_entity.id
_entity.type
_entity.pdbx_description
1 polymer ?
#
loop_
_entity_poly.entity_id
_entity_poly.type
_entity_poly.pdbx_seq_one_letter_code
_entity_poly.pdbx_strand_id
1 'polypeptide(L)'
;MIKDMEYNQDDKTVLLDRQGHGPASSPLTDFAAPPRFEQLEERMIYAARLRPAEAFNISLNSLVAAASELLSEVVRLKHSDTREDLYTLNERLTAGLKLFEVRALHNGAESSQVMAARYVLCTVVDEAVVTTPWGNESEWSQMSLLSSFHNETFGGEKFFQLLDRLSKNPVKHLPMLELMYLCLSLGFEGKYRVQARGMLELEGIRDALYRQIRQLRGDVPRELSPHWEGLNDQRRSLVRIVPAWMVVLFTVVCLVVMYSGFAWVLGEQRETVLQPYQQLDPVAVQPQSKP
;
A
#
# COMPACT_ATOMS: atom_id res chain seq x y z
N MET A 1 37.21 -37.69 20.02
CA MET A 1 37.08 -36.79 21.18
C MET A 1 37.78 -35.50 20.81
N ILE A 2 37.05 -34.57 20.20
CA ILE A 2 37.56 -33.27 19.73
C ILE A 2 37.42 -32.33 20.92
N LYS A 3 38.54 -31.75 21.36
CA LYS A 3 38.61 -30.87 22.52
C LYS A 3 38.15 -29.49 22.07
N ASP A 4 36.98 -29.07 22.55
CA ASP A 4 36.49 -27.71 22.36
C ASP A 4 37.49 -26.72 22.99
N MET A 5 37.95 -25.78 22.16
CA MET A 5 38.91 -24.76 22.54
C MET A 5 38.11 -23.49 22.89
N GLU A 6 37.84 -23.29 24.18
CA GLU A 6 37.21 -22.07 24.69
C GLU A 6 38.14 -20.87 24.44
N TYR A 7 37.71 -19.96 23.57
CA TYR A 7 38.35 -18.65 23.41
C TYR A 7 37.89 -17.73 24.55
N ASN A 8 38.81 -17.38 25.44
CA ASN A 8 38.55 -16.44 26.52
C ASN A 8 38.39 -15.01 25.96
N GLN A 9 37.43 -14.25 26.48
CA GLN A 9 36.97 -12.95 25.96
C GLN A 9 37.98 -11.79 26.16
N ASP A 10 39.16 -12.11 26.70
CA ASP A 10 40.23 -11.17 27.07
C ASP A 10 41.36 -11.08 26.04
N ASP A 11 41.26 -11.75 24.90
CA ASP A 11 42.27 -11.72 23.83
C ASP A 11 42.14 -10.44 22.98
N LYS A 12 42.31 -9.26 23.60
CA LYS A 12 42.32 -7.97 22.92
C LYS A 12 43.75 -7.59 22.54
N THR A 13 44.02 -7.48 21.24
CA THR A 13 45.28 -6.89 20.75
C THR A 13 45.30 -5.39 21.09
N VAL A 14 46.12 -5.00 22.06
CA VAL A 14 46.31 -3.58 22.43
C VAL A 14 47.40 -2.98 21.55
N LEU A 15 47.04 -1.97 20.75
CA LEU A 15 47.98 -1.20 19.95
C LEU A 15 48.65 -0.15 20.85
N LEU A 16 49.97 -0.25 20.97
CA LEU A 16 50.82 0.66 21.73
C LEU A 16 51.66 1.48 20.74
N ASP A 17 51.86 2.77 21.03
CA ASP A 17 52.86 3.57 20.32
C ASP A 17 54.29 3.10 20.70
N ARG A 18 55.30 3.55 19.96
CA ARG A 18 56.73 3.26 20.14
C ARG A 18 57.26 3.61 21.54
N GLN A 19 56.53 4.42 22.31
CA GLN A 19 56.83 4.77 23.69
C GLN A 19 56.02 3.97 24.74
N GLY A 20 55.23 2.97 24.32
CA GLY A 20 54.44 2.12 25.22
C GLY A 20 53.14 2.74 25.73
N HIS A 21 52.72 3.87 25.17
CA HIS A 21 51.44 4.52 25.53
C HIS A 21 50.32 3.99 24.63
N GLY A 22 49.21 3.58 25.26
CA GLY A 22 47.97 3.27 24.56
C GLY A 22 47.27 4.55 24.04
N PRO A 23 46.31 4.42 23.12
CA PRO A 23 45.57 5.57 22.61
C PRO A 23 44.86 6.31 23.75
N ALA A 24 44.85 7.65 23.69
CA ALA A 24 44.14 8.48 24.66
C ALA A 24 42.65 8.12 24.68
N SER A 25 42.12 7.77 25.85
CA SER A 25 40.71 7.39 26.07
C SER A 25 39.79 8.62 26.18
N SER A 26 40.03 9.62 25.34
CA SER A 26 39.13 10.78 25.19
C SER A 26 38.06 10.47 24.14
N PRO A 27 36.79 10.81 24.35
CA PRO A 27 35.76 10.64 23.33
C PRO A 27 36.13 11.43 22.06
N LEU A 28 36.14 10.75 20.92
CA LEU A 28 36.40 11.33 19.58
C LEU A 28 35.24 12.19 19.06
N THR A 29 34.14 12.24 19.79
CA THR A 29 32.89 12.90 19.40
C THR A 29 32.19 13.49 20.63
N ASP A 30 31.55 14.65 20.49
CA ASP A 30 30.74 15.32 21.53
C ASP A 30 29.43 14.59 21.86
N PHE A 31 29.15 13.43 21.26
CA PHE A 31 27.97 12.63 21.58
C PHE A 31 28.11 11.99 22.96
N ALA A 32 27.22 12.39 23.87
CA ALA A 32 27.04 11.76 25.17
C ALA A 32 26.49 10.33 24.97
N ALA A 33 27.41 9.38 24.86
CA ALA A 33 27.21 7.94 24.65
C ALA A 33 26.74 7.52 23.23
N PRO A 34 27.35 6.47 22.64
CA PRO A 34 26.86 5.86 21.41
C PRO A 34 25.46 5.25 21.66
N PRO A 35 24.51 5.35 20.71
CA PRO A 35 23.21 4.68 20.83
C PRO A 35 23.45 3.17 20.99
N ARG A 36 22.80 2.55 21.97
CA ARG A 36 22.92 1.11 22.24
C ARG A 36 22.55 0.32 20.99
N PHE A 37 23.40 -0.62 20.59
CA PHE A 37 23.20 -1.49 19.42
C PHE A 37 21.81 -2.16 19.39
N GLU A 38 21.26 -2.53 20.55
CA GLU A 38 19.91 -3.09 20.68
C GLU A 38 18.79 -2.18 20.14
N GLN A 39 18.90 -0.86 20.34
CA GLN A 39 17.91 0.10 19.83
C GLN A 39 17.97 0.26 18.30
N LEU A 40 19.15 0.03 17.71
CA LEU A 40 19.34 0.04 16.26
C LEU A 40 18.82 -1.26 15.64
N GLU A 41 19.07 -2.40 16.28
CA GLU A 41 18.59 -3.70 15.83
C GLU A 41 17.06 -3.77 15.83
N GLU A 42 16.40 -3.28 16.89
CA GLU A 42 14.93 -3.21 16.97
C GLU A 42 14.35 -2.36 15.83
N ARG A 43 14.99 -1.22 15.51
CA ARG A 43 14.61 -0.37 14.37
C ARG A 43 14.83 -1.04 13.02
N MET A 44 15.89 -1.83 12.87
CA MET A 44 16.21 -2.55 11.64
C MET A 44 15.25 -3.73 11.38
N ILE A 45 14.94 -4.53 12.40
CA ILE A 45 13.96 -5.63 12.31
C ILE A 45 12.61 -5.07 11.89
N TYR A 46 12.25 -3.93 12.48
CA TYR A 46 11.03 -3.25 12.18
C TYR A 46 10.98 -2.71 10.74
N ALA A 47 12.03 -2.01 10.29
CA ALA A 47 12.12 -1.48 8.94
C ALA A 47 12.13 -2.60 7.88
N ALA A 48 12.71 -3.76 8.17
CA ALA A 48 12.71 -4.92 7.30
C ALA A 48 11.31 -5.58 7.15
N ARG A 49 10.41 -5.40 8.14
CA ARG A 49 9.00 -5.83 8.05
C ARG A 49 8.13 -4.90 7.21
N LEU A 50 8.63 -3.72 6.83
CA LEU A 50 8.02 -2.89 5.80
C LEU A 50 8.25 -3.53 4.43
N ARG A 51 7.66 -4.72 4.20
CA ARG A 51 7.43 -5.17 2.83
C ARG A 51 6.56 -4.10 2.15
N PRO A 52 6.84 -3.72 0.89
CA PRO A 52 5.83 -3.08 0.06
C PRO A 52 4.80 -4.17 -0.28
N ALA A 53 4.07 -4.63 0.74
CA ALA A 53 2.80 -5.25 0.49
C ALA A 53 2.02 -4.16 -0.25
N GLU A 54 1.51 -4.50 -1.43
CA GLU A 54 0.41 -3.80 -2.07
C GLU A 54 -0.79 -3.87 -1.12
N ALA A 55 -0.70 -3.17 0.01
CA ALA A 55 -1.78 -2.93 0.91
C ALA A 55 -2.77 -2.14 0.08
N PHE A 56 -3.94 -2.74 -0.12
CA PHE A 56 -5.06 -2.12 -0.80
C PHE A 56 -5.42 -0.84 -0.02
N ASN A 57 -4.81 0.28 -0.41
CA ASN A 57 -4.96 1.57 0.24
C ASN A 57 -6.27 2.18 -0.23
N ILE A 58 -7.37 1.71 0.34
CA ILE A 58 -8.71 2.25 0.07
C ILE A 58 -8.87 3.62 0.77
N SER A 59 -8.05 3.92 1.78
CA SER A 59 -8.11 5.19 2.49
C SER A 59 -7.22 6.26 1.85
N LEU A 60 -7.82 7.38 1.43
CA LEU A 60 -7.11 8.63 1.10
C LEU A 60 -6.29 9.22 2.27
N ASN A 61 -6.32 8.58 3.44
CA ASN A 61 -5.70 9.03 4.67
C ASN A 61 -4.56 8.08 5.06
N SER A 62 -3.33 8.59 5.03
CA SER A 62 -2.11 7.83 5.33
C SER A 62 -2.03 7.34 6.78
N LEU A 63 -2.65 8.05 7.72
CA LEU A 63 -2.73 7.67 9.13
C LEU A 63 -3.64 6.45 9.32
N VAL A 64 -4.79 6.45 8.65
CA VAL A 64 -5.72 5.30 8.63
C VAL A 64 -5.08 4.11 7.92
N ALA A 65 -4.40 4.34 6.79
CA ALA A 65 -3.68 3.28 6.08
C ALA A 65 -2.63 2.60 6.98
N ALA A 66 -1.86 3.40 7.74
CA ALA A 66 -0.89 2.88 8.70
C ALA A 66 -1.53 2.07 9.84
N ALA A 67 -2.76 2.41 10.24
CA ALA A 67 -3.50 1.75 11.32
C ALA A 67 -4.31 0.51 10.88
N SER A 68 -4.35 0.21 9.58
CA SER A 68 -5.19 -0.85 8.98
C SER A 68 -5.06 -2.21 9.66
N GLU A 69 -3.84 -2.64 9.98
CA GLU A 69 -3.60 -3.92 10.65
C GLU A 69 -4.24 -3.97 12.05
N LEU A 70 -4.10 -2.92 12.86
CA LEU A 70 -4.72 -2.84 14.19
C LEU A 70 -6.24 -2.75 14.11
N LEU A 71 -6.79 -2.04 13.12
CA LEU A 71 -8.24 -1.98 12.90
C LEU A 71 -8.80 -3.36 12.50
N SER A 72 -8.04 -4.13 11.71
CA SER A 72 -8.38 -5.52 11.39
C SER A 72 -8.34 -6.43 12.63
N GLU A 73 -7.35 -6.25 13.51
CA GLU A 73 -7.28 -6.94 14.79
C GLU A 73 -8.51 -6.66 15.67
N VAL A 74 -8.98 -5.41 15.73
CA VAL A 74 -10.22 -5.02 16.44
C VAL A 74 -11.43 -5.77 15.88
N VAL A 75 -11.57 -5.83 14.55
CA VAL A 75 -12.66 -6.58 13.91
C VAL A 75 -12.58 -8.07 14.23
N ARG A 76 -11.38 -8.66 14.19
CA ARG A 76 -11.22 -10.09 14.49
C ARG A 76 -11.57 -10.39 15.95
N LEU A 77 -11.12 -9.57 16.89
CA LEU A 77 -11.42 -9.73 18.32
C LEU A 77 -12.94 -9.72 18.58
N LYS A 78 -13.68 -8.82 17.91
CA LYS A 78 -15.14 -8.75 18.02
C LYS A 78 -15.88 -10.00 17.55
N HIS A 79 -15.28 -10.80 16.67
CA HIS A 79 -15.86 -12.04 16.17
C HIS A 79 -15.17 -13.29 16.75
N SER A 80 -14.24 -13.12 17.70
CA SER A 80 -13.47 -14.22 18.29
C SER A 80 -14.15 -14.75 19.55
N ASP A 81 -14.80 -15.90 19.42
CA ASP A 81 -15.34 -16.64 20.56
C ASP A 81 -14.29 -17.55 21.23
N THR A 82 -13.16 -17.78 20.55
CA THR A 82 -12.08 -18.64 21.05
C THR A 82 -11.14 -17.87 21.95
N ARG A 83 -10.92 -18.37 23.17
CA ARG A 83 -9.95 -17.80 24.10
C ARG A 83 -8.54 -17.91 23.54
N GLU A 84 -7.85 -16.78 23.46
CA GLU A 84 -6.43 -16.69 23.11
C GLU A 84 -5.56 -16.55 24.37
N ASP A 85 -4.26 -16.84 24.26
CA ASP A 85 -3.31 -16.52 25.32
C ASP A 85 -3.05 -15.01 25.34
N LEU A 86 -3.35 -14.37 26.47
CA LEU A 86 -3.28 -12.92 26.66
C LEU A 86 -1.88 -12.38 26.43
N TYR A 87 -0.83 -13.11 26.81
CA TYR A 87 0.55 -12.66 26.62
C TYR A 87 0.90 -12.61 25.13
N THR A 88 0.58 -13.67 24.39
CA THR A 88 0.81 -13.70 22.94
C THR A 88 0.00 -12.66 22.18
N LEU A 89 -1.23 -12.40 22.64
CA LEU A 89 -2.08 -11.35 22.10
C LEU A 89 -1.48 -9.96 22.36
N ASN A 90 -1.02 -9.71 23.59
CA ASN A 90 -0.38 -8.45 23.97
C ASN A 90 0.90 -8.19 23.17
N GLU A 91 1.78 -9.18 23.03
CA GLU A 91 3.00 -9.05 22.23
C GLU A 91 2.67 -8.72 20.77
N ARG A 92 1.68 -9.40 20.19
CA ARG A 92 1.26 -9.17 18.81
C ARG A 92 0.66 -7.78 18.61
N LEU A 93 -0.22 -7.33 19.50
CA LEU A 93 -0.81 -6.00 19.42
C LEU A 93 0.22 -4.89 19.68
N THR A 94 1.15 -5.11 20.61
CA THR A 94 2.30 -4.22 20.86
C THR A 94 3.18 -4.10 19.63
N ALA A 95 3.49 -5.21 18.96
CA ALA A 95 4.23 -5.20 17.70
C ALA A 95 3.45 -4.46 16.61
N GLY A 96 2.14 -4.67 16.51
CA GLY A 96 1.25 -3.94 15.61
C GLY A 96 1.21 -2.43 15.87
N LEU A 97 1.29 -2.01 17.13
CA LEU A 97 1.31 -0.60 17.53
C LEU A 97 2.62 0.09 17.20
N LYS A 98 3.75 -0.57 17.47
CA LYS A 98 5.06 -0.14 16.96
C LYS A 98 5.04 -0.10 15.42
N LEU A 99 4.27 -1.02 14.79
CA LEU A 99 4.05 -1.06 13.35
C LEU A 99 3.28 0.10 12.78
N PHE A 100 2.26 0.54 13.49
CA PHE A 100 1.58 1.75 13.17
C PHE A 100 2.51 2.98 13.28
N GLU A 101 3.25 3.11 14.39
CA GLU A 101 4.01 4.34 14.71
C GLU A 101 5.05 4.68 13.63
N VAL A 102 5.91 3.73 13.27
CA VAL A 102 6.96 4.01 12.27
C VAL A 102 6.37 4.17 10.88
N ARG A 103 5.32 3.43 10.50
CA ARG A 103 4.62 3.64 9.21
C ARG A 103 4.00 5.03 9.12
N ALA A 104 3.34 5.48 10.19
CA ALA A 104 2.71 6.79 10.23
C ALA A 104 3.76 7.92 10.11
N LEU A 105 4.87 7.80 10.84
CA LEU A 105 5.99 8.75 10.74
C LEU A 105 6.65 8.72 9.35
N HIS A 106 6.87 7.53 8.79
CA HIS A 106 7.43 7.37 7.44
C HIS A 106 6.51 8.00 6.37
N ASN A 107 5.20 7.93 6.56
CA ASN A 107 4.21 8.53 5.67
C ASN A 107 4.01 10.05 5.91
N GLY A 108 4.87 10.68 6.72
CA GLY A 108 4.89 12.13 6.93
C GLY A 108 3.89 12.66 7.97
N ALA A 109 3.29 11.81 8.79
CA ALA A 109 2.44 12.29 9.89
C ALA A 109 3.27 13.01 10.97
N GLU A 110 2.74 14.10 11.53
CA GLU A 110 3.41 14.80 12.62
C GLU A 110 3.52 13.92 13.87
N SER A 111 4.64 13.99 14.60
CA SER A 111 4.84 13.18 15.81
C SER A 111 3.73 13.37 16.85
N SER A 112 3.22 14.60 17.01
CA SER A 112 2.09 14.90 17.89
C SER A 112 0.81 14.15 17.48
N GLN A 113 0.57 14.03 16.17
CA GLN A 113 -0.56 13.31 15.59
C GLN A 113 -0.40 11.80 15.77
N VAL A 114 0.81 11.28 15.56
CA VAL A 114 1.11 9.86 15.77
C VAL A 114 0.92 9.47 17.24
N MET A 115 1.36 10.31 18.17
CA MET A 115 1.15 10.10 19.61
C MET A 115 -0.33 10.10 20.00
N ALA A 116 -1.13 11.02 19.43
CA ALA A 116 -2.57 11.07 19.65
C ALA A 116 -3.29 9.86 19.04
N ALA A 117 -2.89 9.43 17.84
CA ALA A 117 -3.43 8.25 17.19
C ALA A 117 -3.07 6.96 17.95
N ARG A 118 -1.84 6.85 18.46
CA ARG A 118 -1.39 5.74 19.30
C ARG A 118 -2.27 5.61 20.55
N TYR A 119 -2.56 6.73 21.21
CA TYR A 119 -3.48 6.77 22.36
C TYR A 119 -4.87 6.24 21.99
N VAL A 120 -5.43 6.73 20.87
CA VAL A 120 -6.73 6.29 20.36
C VAL A 120 -6.73 4.79 20.08
N LEU A 121 -5.71 4.28 19.40
CA LEU A 121 -5.59 2.87 19.04
C LEU A 121 -5.43 1.97 20.27
N CYS A 122 -4.58 2.35 21.24
CA CYS A 122 -4.49 1.65 22.53
C CYS A 122 -5.87 1.54 23.17
N THR A 123 -6.57 2.66 23.30
CA THR A 123 -7.89 2.72 23.96
C THR A 123 -8.92 1.82 23.27
N VAL A 124 -8.96 1.84 21.93
CA VAL A 124 -9.95 1.09 21.14
C VAL A 124 -9.63 -0.41 21.14
N VAL A 125 -8.35 -0.79 21.01
CA VAL A 125 -7.93 -2.19 21.04
C VAL A 125 -8.13 -2.79 22.43
N ASP A 126 -7.80 -2.05 23.50
CA ASP A 126 -8.03 -2.53 24.87
C ASP A 126 -9.52 -2.77 25.15
N GLU A 127 -10.40 -1.87 24.69
CA GLU A 127 -11.84 -2.08 24.79
C GLU A 127 -12.30 -3.29 23.98
N ALA A 128 -11.76 -3.48 22.76
CA ALA A 128 -12.08 -4.64 21.94
C ALA A 128 -11.71 -5.96 22.61
N VAL A 129 -10.59 -6.02 23.34
CA VAL A 129 -10.20 -7.21 24.12
C VAL A 129 -11.14 -7.42 25.31
N VAL A 130 -11.38 -6.38 26.11
CA VAL A 130 -12.21 -6.47 27.33
C VAL A 130 -13.67 -6.79 27.02
N THR A 131 -14.16 -6.43 25.82
CA THR A 131 -15.53 -6.73 25.37
C THR A 131 -15.71 -8.12 24.77
N THR A 132 -14.63 -8.89 24.59
CA THR A 132 -14.76 -10.31 24.20
C THR A 132 -15.35 -11.16 25.34
N PRO A 133 -15.96 -12.33 25.04
CA PRO A 133 -16.53 -13.21 26.06
C PRO A 133 -15.52 -13.69 27.12
N TRP A 134 -14.23 -13.76 26.75
CA TRP A 134 -13.15 -14.22 27.62
C TRP A 134 -12.29 -13.08 28.21
N GLY A 135 -12.46 -11.84 27.75
CA GLY A 135 -11.62 -10.71 28.12
C GLY A 135 -12.10 -9.93 29.35
N ASN A 136 -13.40 -9.89 29.63
CA ASN A 136 -13.97 -9.07 30.71
C ASN A 136 -13.49 -9.48 32.12
N GLU A 137 -13.32 -10.79 32.36
CA GLU A 137 -12.84 -11.34 33.64
C GLU A 137 -11.34 -11.68 33.62
N SER A 138 -10.60 -11.14 32.65
CA SER A 138 -9.20 -11.46 32.46
C SER A 138 -8.26 -10.46 33.13
N GLU A 139 -6.99 -10.85 33.29
CA GLU A 139 -5.92 -9.98 33.80
C GLU A 139 -5.49 -8.89 32.78
N TRP A 140 -6.19 -8.74 31.65
CA TRP A 140 -5.83 -7.78 30.59
C TRP A 140 -5.68 -6.35 31.10
N SER A 141 -6.51 -5.93 32.05
CA SER A 141 -6.45 -4.58 32.63
C SER A 141 -5.07 -4.22 33.21
N GLN A 142 -4.33 -5.20 33.74
CA GLN A 142 -3.00 -5.02 34.33
C GLN A 142 -1.88 -4.95 33.28
N MET A 143 -2.11 -5.51 32.10
CA MET A 143 -1.16 -5.54 30.98
C MET A 143 -1.66 -4.79 29.74
N SER A 144 -2.67 -3.95 29.90
CA SER A 144 -3.32 -3.25 28.77
C SER A 144 -2.35 -2.37 28.00
N LEU A 145 -2.60 -2.21 26.71
CA LEU A 145 -1.73 -1.40 25.85
C LEU A 145 -1.68 0.04 26.34
N LEU A 146 -2.83 0.62 26.70
CA LEU A 146 -2.92 1.98 27.21
C LEU A 146 -2.10 2.16 28.49
N SER A 147 -2.09 1.16 29.38
CA SER A 147 -1.26 1.20 30.59
C SER A 147 0.22 1.16 30.23
N SER A 148 0.65 0.24 29.38
CA SER A 148 2.06 0.11 29.00
C SER A 148 2.61 1.33 28.25
N PHE A 149 1.78 1.96 27.42
CA PHE A 149 2.21 2.99 26.47
C PHE A 149 1.89 4.43 26.89
N HIS A 150 0.94 4.61 27.80
CA HIS A 150 0.50 5.92 28.29
C HIS A 150 0.37 6.00 29.81
N ASN A 151 0.62 4.91 30.54
CA ASN A 151 0.49 4.84 31.99
C ASN A 151 -0.93 5.23 32.47
N GLU A 152 -1.94 4.84 31.68
CA GLU A 152 -3.36 5.11 31.91
C GLU A 152 -4.18 3.83 31.78
N THR A 153 -5.22 3.69 32.60
CA THR A 153 -6.07 2.48 32.63
C THR A 153 -7.50 2.71 32.14
N PHE A 154 -7.89 3.98 31.90
CA PHE A 154 -9.23 4.33 31.42
C PHE A 154 -9.18 5.44 30.37
N GLY A 155 -9.11 5.05 29.09
CA GLY A 155 -9.07 5.99 27.95
C GLY A 155 -10.44 6.38 27.39
N GLY A 156 -11.50 5.67 27.79
CA GLY A 156 -12.84 5.79 27.21
C GLY A 156 -13.45 7.19 27.28
N GLU A 157 -13.11 7.99 28.29
CA GLU A 157 -13.55 9.39 28.38
C GLU A 157 -12.63 10.35 27.59
N LYS A 158 -11.32 10.18 27.74
CA LYS A 158 -10.30 11.01 27.09
C LYS A 158 -10.34 10.90 25.57
N PHE A 159 -10.77 9.76 25.02
CA PHE A 159 -11.09 9.63 23.60
C PHE A 159 -12.08 10.72 23.15
N PHE A 160 -13.18 10.92 23.86
CA PHE A 160 -14.19 11.92 23.49
C PHE A 160 -13.75 13.36 23.82
N GLN A 161 -12.94 13.55 24.86
CA GLN A 161 -12.31 14.86 25.13
C GLN A 161 -11.35 15.26 23.98
N LEU A 162 -10.59 14.29 23.47
CA LEU A 162 -9.75 14.49 22.29
C LEU A 162 -10.61 14.76 21.05
N LEU A 163 -11.70 14.02 20.85
CA LEU A 163 -12.62 14.24 19.73
C LEU A 163 -13.17 15.66 19.73
N ASP A 164 -13.67 16.15 20.87
CA ASP A 164 -14.17 17.53 21.00
C ASP A 164 -13.09 18.55 20.66
N ARG A 165 -11.87 18.36 21.21
CA ARG A 165 -10.74 19.26 20.95
C ARG A 165 -10.38 19.32 19.47
N LEU A 166 -10.26 18.17 18.80
CA LEU A 166 -9.88 18.10 17.39
C LEU A 166 -10.99 18.61 16.46
N SER A 167 -12.25 18.42 16.84
CA SER A 167 -13.42 18.88 16.08
C SER A 167 -13.53 20.41 16.00
N LYS A 168 -12.82 21.15 16.85
CA LYS A 168 -12.74 22.63 16.80
C LYS A 168 -11.95 23.15 15.60
N ASN A 169 -11.02 22.36 15.06
CA ASN A 169 -10.29 22.68 13.83
C ASN A 169 -10.22 21.45 12.92
N PRO A 170 -11.34 21.09 12.29
CA PRO A 170 -11.47 19.82 11.58
C PRO A 170 -10.66 19.81 10.28
N VAL A 171 -10.38 20.97 9.67
CA VAL A 171 -9.50 21.07 8.48
C VAL A 171 -8.09 20.60 8.82
N LYS A 172 -7.54 21.07 9.95
CA LYS A 172 -6.20 20.67 10.40
C LYS A 172 -6.15 19.22 10.85
N HIS A 173 -7.20 18.76 11.52
CA HIS A 173 -7.22 17.45 12.19
C HIS A 173 -8.00 16.37 11.45
N LEU A 174 -8.35 16.60 10.19
CA LEU A 174 -9.15 15.69 9.37
C LEU A 174 -8.64 14.24 9.42
N PRO A 175 -7.32 13.95 9.33
CA PRO A 175 -6.88 12.56 9.33
C PRO A 175 -7.11 11.84 10.67
N MET A 176 -7.04 12.57 11.79
CA MET A 176 -7.38 12.02 13.11
C MET A 176 -8.87 11.82 13.28
N LEU A 177 -9.69 12.78 12.85
CA LEU A 177 -11.15 12.69 12.92
C LEU A 177 -11.67 11.46 12.15
N GLU A 178 -11.07 11.16 11.00
CA GLU A 178 -11.39 9.94 10.24
C GLU A 178 -11.00 8.65 10.94
N LEU A 179 -9.80 8.61 11.54
CA LEU A 179 -9.39 7.45 12.34
C LEU A 179 -10.37 7.21 13.48
N MET A 180 -10.74 8.27 14.21
CA MET A 180 -11.70 8.19 15.31
C MET A 180 -13.10 7.81 14.84
N TYR A 181 -13.55 8.31 13.69
CA TYR A 181 -14.80 7.90 13.05
C TYR A 181 -14.82 6.41 12.72
N LEU A 182 -13.71 5.88 12.19
CA LEU A 182 -13.58 4.45 11.92
C LEU A 182 -13.62 3.64 13.21
N CYS A 183 -12.91 4.05 14.26
CA CYS A 183 -12.98 3.39 15.57
C CYS A 183 -14.42 3.33 16.11
N LEU A 184 -15.17 4.43 16.04
CA LEU A 184 -16.59 4.47 16.42
C LEU A 184 -17.44 3.55 15.54
N SER A 185 -17.18 3.52 14.23
CA SER A 185 -17.90 2.68 13.27
C SER A 185 -17.61 1.19 13.45
N LEU A 186 -16.42 0.84 13.94
CA LEU A 186 -16.06 -0.51 14.38
C LEU A 186 -16.67 -0.88 15.74
N GLY A 187 -17.41 0.06 16.37
CA GLY A 187 -18.17 -0.14 17.59
C GLY A 187 -17.34 0.05 18.87
N PHE A 188 -16.43 1.02 18.86
CA PHE A 188 -15.91 1.61 20.09
C PHE A 188 -16.99 2.44 20.77
N GLU A 189 -17.20 2.22 22.06
CA GLU A 189 -18.25 2.85 22.88
C GLU A 189 -17.66 3.76 23.97
N GLY A 190 -16.53 3.37 24.56
CA GLY A 190 -15.88 4.12 25.64
C GLY A 190 -16.83 4.38 26.81
N LYS A 191 -16.87 5.64 27.27
CA LYS A 191 -17.72 6.06 28.40
C LYS A 191 -19.23 5.82 28.18
N TYR A 192 -19.69 5.74 26.93
CA TYR A 192 -21.12 5.62 26.60
C TYR A 192 -21.68 4.23 26.86
N ARG A 193 -20.83 3.21 27.01
CA ARG A 193 -21.24 1.83 27.32
C ARG A 193 -22.03 1.71 28.63
N VAL A 194 -21.69 2.53 29.61
CA VAL A 194 -22.28 2.49 30.97
C VAL A 194 -23.26 3.63 31.24
N GLN A 195 -23.42 4.56 30.29
CA GLN A 195 -24.27 5.74 30.44
C GLN A 195 -25.72 5.42 30.07
N ALA A 196 -26.68 5.96 30.84
CA ALA A 196 -28.10 5.89 30.48
C ALA A 196 -28.34 6.57 29.12
N ARG A 197 -28.97 5.86 28.16
CA ARG A 197 -29.14 6.31 26.76
C ARG A 197 -27.82 6.55 26.00
N GLY A 198 -26.70 6.01 26.49
CA GLY A 198 -25.37 6.25 25.91
C GLY A 198 -25.25 5.84 24.44
N MET A 199 -25.89 4.73 24.02
CA MET A 199 -25.87 4.29 22.62
C MET A 199 -26.52 5.31 21.65
N LEU A 200 -27.60 5.97 22.07
CA LEU A 200 -28.26 7.00 21.26
C LEU A 200 -27.37 8.24 21.13
N GLU A 201 -26.71 8.65 22.22
CA GLU A 201 -25.75 9.76 22.20
C GLU A 201 -24.54 9.44 21.33
N LEU A 202 -24.02 8.21 21.42
CA LEU A 202 -22.90 7.72 20.64
C LEU A 202 -23.21 7.73 19.13
N GLU A 203 -24.40 7.28 18.74
CA GLU A 203 -24.87 7.34 17.36
C GLU A 203 -24.97 8.79 16.86
N GLY A 204 -25.52 9.69 17.68
CA GLY A 204 -25.55 11.12 17.37
C GLY A 204 -24.16 11.73 17.16
N ILE A 205 -23.17 11.33 17.97
CA ILE A 205 -21.76 11.76 17.83
C ILE A 205 -21.16 11.22 16.54
N ARG A 206 -21.36 9.93 16.23
CA ARG A 206 -20.88 9.30 15.00
C ARG A 206 -21.45 10.00 13.77
N ASP A 207 -22.74 10.30 13.75
CA ASP A 207 -23.42 10.96 12.63
C ASP A 207 -23.01 12.43 12.47
N ALA A 208 -22.78 13.14 13.57
CA ALA A 208 -22.23 14.50 13.54
C ALA A 208 -20.81 14.51 12.96
N LEU A 209 -19.94 13.60 13.43
CA LEU A 209 -18.57 13.45 12.94
C LEU A 209 -18.53 13.07 11.46
N TYR A 210 -19.38 12.13 11.03
CA TYR A 210 -19.51 11.75 9.62
C TYR A 210 -19.87 12.95 8.73
N ARG A 211 -20.87 13.73 9.14
CA ARG A 211 -21.29 14.94 8.40
C ARG A 211 -20.15 15.95 8.30
N GLN A 212 -19.42 16.18 9.38
CA GLN A 212 -18.27 17.10 9.40
C GLN A 212 -17.16 16.63 8.44
N ILE A 213 -16.80 15.34 8.48
CA ILE A 213 -15.80 14.76 7.57
C ILE A 213 -16.27 14.87 6.12
N ARG A 214 -17.53 14.55 5.84
CA ARG A 214 -18.10 14.61 4.49
C ARG A 214 -18.12 16.03 3.93
N GLN A 215 -18.45 17.03 4.75
CA GLN A 215 -18.40 18.44 4.35
C GLN A 215 -17.00 18.88 3.91
N LEU A 216 -15.95 18.36 4.56
CA LEU A 216 -14.56 18.71 4.24
C LEU A 216 -14.00 17.94 3.04
N ARG A 217 -14.34 16.67 2.88
CA ARG A 217 -13.91 15.88 1.71
C ARG A 217 -14.68 16.21 0.44
N GLY A 218 -15.85 16.83 0.57
CA GLY A 218 -16.80 16.97 -0.53
C GLY A 218 -17.55 15.67 -0.80
N ASP A 219 -18.34 15.67 -1.88
CA ASP A 219 -19.02 14.44 -2.29
C ASP A 219 -18.00 13.42 -2.78
N VAL A 220 -18.00 12.24 -2.14
CA VAL A 220 -17.30 11.07 -2.64
C VAL A 220 -17.84 10.80 -4.04
N PRO A 221 -16.99 10.77 -5.09
CA PRO A 221 -17.42 10.35 -6.41
C PRO A 221 -18.18 9.04 -6.27
N ARG A 222 -19.41 8.94 -6.80
CA ARG A 222 -20.22 7.70 -6.78
C ARG A 222 -19.59 6.55 -7.56
N GLU A 223 -18.41 6.77 -8.10
CA GLU A 223 -17.57 5.80 -8.76
C GLU A 223 -16.87 4.97 -7.66
N LEU A 224 -17.33 3.73 -7.49
CA LEU A 224 -16.79 2.77 -6.50
C LEU A 224 -15.30 2.46 -6.71
N SER A 225 -14.71 2.95 -7.80
CA SER A 225 -13.27 3.02 -8.03
C SER A 225 -12.96 4.21 -8.96
N PRO A 226 -11.98 5.08 -8.63
CA PRO A 226 -11.43 6.06 -9.58
C PRO A 226 -10.79 5.40 -10.82
N HIS A 227 -10.50 4.10 -10.74
CA HIS A 227 -9.91 3.26 -11.79
C HIS A 227 -10.82 2.06 -12.09
N TRP A 228 -12.09 2.29 -12.45
CA TRP A 228 -12.99 1.19 -12.83
C TRP A 228 -12.52 0.43 -14.08
N GLU A 229 -11.51 0.96 -14.78
CA GLU A 229 -10.62 0.15 -15.61
C GLU A 229 -9.86 -0.82 -14.70
N GLY A 230 -10.53 -1.94 -14.42
CA GLY A 230 -9.99 -3.05 -13.67
C GLY A 230 -8.58 -3.33 -14.16
N LEU A 231 -7.67 -3.50 -13.20
CA LEU A 231 -6.29 -3.97 -13.37
C LEU A 231 -6.18 -4.76 -14.67
N ASN A 232 -5.74 -4.09 -15.73
CA ASN A 232 -5.37 -4.76 -16.96
C ASN A 232 -4.14 -5.56 -16.54
N ASP A 233 -4.41 -6.82 -16.18
CA ASP A 233 -3.44 -7.79 -15.70
C ASP A 233 -2.22 -7.64 -16.61
N GLN A 234 -1.13 -7.09 -16.07
CA GLN A 234 0.16 -6.99 -16.77
C GLN A 234 0.79 -8.39 -16.87
N ARG A 235 -0.02 -9.40 -17.23
CA ARG A 235 0.46 -10.50 -18.05
C ARG A 235 0.92 -9.88 -19.34
N ARG A 236 2.23 -9.67 -19.43
CA ARG A 236 3.03 -9.46 -20.63
C ARG A 236 2.37 -10.12 -21.85
N SER A 237 1.51 -9.38 -22.54
CA SER A 237 1.10 -9.69 -23.90
C SER A 237 2.01 -8.88 -24.80
N LEU A 238 3.19 -9.46 -25.07
CA LEU A 238 3.91 -9.17 -26.30
C LEU A 238 3.16 -9.83 -27.45
N VAL A 239 1.98 -9.31 -27.77
CA VAL A 239 1.41 -9.50 -29.10
C VAL A 239 1.12 -8.13 -29.65
N ARG A 240 2.17 -7.59 -30.27
CA ARG A 240 2.13 -6.47 -31.19
C ARG A 240 1.07 -6.78 -32.25
N ILE A 241 -0.12 -6.22 -32.06
CA ILE A 241 -1.18 -6.21 -33.07
C ILE A 241 -0.59 -5.54 -34.30
N VAL A 242 -0.35 -6.33 -35.35
CA VAL A 242 -0.10 -5.78 -36.68
C VAL A 242 -1.41 -5.12 -37.08
N PRO A 243 -1.43 -3.80 -37.32
CA PRO A 243 -2.66 -3.14 -37.69
C PRO A 243 -3.24 -3.77 -38.96
N ALA A 244 -4.55 -4.05 -38.99
CA ALA A 244 -5.19 -4.69 -40.14
C ALA A 244 -4.92 -3.97 -41.48
N TRP A 245 -4.71 -2.66 -41.45
CA TRP A 245 -4.35 -1.87 -42.63
C TRP A 245 -3.00 -2.26 -43.24
N MET A 246 -2.03 -2.73 -42.45
CA MET A 246 -0.75 -3.24 -42.98
C MET A 246 -0.93 -4.58 -43.73
N VAL A 247 -1.83 -5.45 -43.24
CA VAL A 247 -2.16 -6.70 -43.93
C VAL A 247 -2.88 -6.41 -45.24
N VAL A 248 -3.81 -5.47 -45.24
CA VAL A 248 -4.49 -5.02 -46.47
C VAL A 248 -3.50 -4.39 -47.44
N LEU A 249 -2.59 -3.53 -46.97
CA LEU A 249 -1.57 -2.92 -47.82
C LEU A 249 -0.64 -3.98 -48.45
N PHE A 250 -0.15 -4.92 -47.64
CA PHE A 250 0.75 -5.97 -48.11
C PHE A 250 0.09 -6.90 -49.13
N THR A 251 -1.17 -7.30 -48.89
CA THR A 251 -1.93 -8.15 -49.82
C THR A 251 -2.19 -7.45 -51.15
N VAL A 252 -2.51 -6.15 -51.14
CA VAL A 252 -2.66 -5.35 -52.37
C VAL A 252 -1.34 -5.26 -53.13
N VAL A 253 -0.22 -5.02 -52.46
CA VAL A 253 1.11 -4.96 -53.10
C VAL A 253 1.46 -6.31 -53.75
N CYS A 254 1.25 -7.43 -53.06
CA CYS A 254 1.48 -8.76 -53.64
C CYS A 254 0.60 -9.02 -54.87
N LEU A 255 -0.68 -8.64 -54.83
CA LEU A 255 -1.58 -8.78 -55.97
C LEU A 255 -1.12 -7.96 -57.19
N VAL A 256 -0.67 -6.72 -56.98
CA VAL A 256 -0.17 -5.86 -58.06
C VAL A 256 1.09 -6.44 -58.70
N VAL A 257 2.03 -6.94 -57.90
CA VAL A 257 3.26 -7.58 -58.41
C VAL A 257 2.95 -8.85 -59.21
N MET A 258 2.02 -9.66 -58.73
CA MET A 258 1.61 -10.87 -59.44
C MET A 258 0.89 -10.53 -60.75
N TYR A 259 -0.01 -9.54 -60.73
CA TYR A 259 -0.72 -9.08 -61.93
C TYR A 259 0.24 -8.50 -62.97
N SER A 260 1.22 -7.68 -62.57
CA SER A 260 2.18 -7.10 -63.50
C SER A 260 3.09 -8.16 -64.11
N GLY A 261 3.54 -9.15 -63.31
CA GLY A 261 4.28 -10.30 -63.81
C GLY A 261 3.49 -11.10 -64.85
N PHE A 262 2.22 -11.43 -64.56
CA PHE A 262 1.37 -12.12 -65.53
C PHE A 262 1.08 -11.28 -66.77
N ALA A 263 0.84 -9.98 -66.62
CA ALA A 263 0.61 -9.08 -67.75
C ALA A 263 1.84 -8.98 -68.66
N TRP A 264 3.05 -8.99 -68.08
CA TRP A 264 4.29 -9.01 -68.84
C TRP A 264 4.45 -10.31 -69.63
N VAL A 265 4.28 -11.46 -68.97
CA VAL A 265 4.36 -12.78 -69.62
C VAL A 265 3.29 -12.93 -70.71
N LEU A 266 2.05 -12.49 -70.45
CA LEU A 266 1.00 -12.47 -71.45
C LEU A 266 1.33 -11.52 -72.60
N GLY A 267 1.98 -10.38 -72.34
CA GLY A 267 2.44 -9.46 -73.37
C GLY A 267 3.45 -10.11 -74.31
N GLU A 268 4.46 -10.79 -73.74
CA GLU A 268 5.52 -11.45 -74.48
C GLU A 268 4.99 -12.67 -75.27
N GLN A 269 4.07 -13.44 -74.68
CA GLN A 269 3.35 -14.50 -75.38
C GLN A 269 2.40 -13.96 -76.45
N ARG A 270 1.69 -12.86 -76.18
CA ARG A 270 0.81 -12.20 -77.15
C ARG A 270 1.60 -11.72 -78.37
N GLU A 271 2.77 -11.11 -78.19
CA GLU A 271 3.62 -10.70 -79.30
C GLU A 271 4.12 -11.92 -80.11
N THR A 272 4.51 -12.99 -79.43
CA THR A 272 4.95 -14.25 -80.08
C THR A 272 3.82 -14.91 -80.89
N VAL A 273 2.58 -14.90 -80.38
CA VAL A 273 1.41 -15.50 -81.06
C VAL A 273 0.81 -14.59 -82.13
N LEU A 274 0.96 -13.27 -82.04
CA LEU A 274 0.44 -12.31 -83.03
C LEU A 274 1.40 -12.03 -84.20
N GLN A 275 2.71 -12.30 -84.05
CA GLN A 275 3.69 -12.15 -85.14
C GLN A 275 3.31 -12.87 -86.45
N PRO A 276 2.79 -14.11 -86.43
CA PRO A 276 2.33 -14.80 -87.65
C PRO A 276 1.12 -14.11 -88.32
N TYR A 277 0.25 -13.47 -87.55
CA TYR A 277 -0.95 -12.81 -88.08
C TYR A 277 -0.68 -11.39 -88.59
N GLN A 278 0.24 -10.64 -87.97
CA GLN A 278 0.63 -9.30 -88.45
C GLN A 278 1.40 -9.33 -89.77
N GLN A 279 2.08 -10.43 -90.10
CA GLN A 279 2.80 -10.58 -91.37
C GLN A 279 1.89 -10.88 -92.57
N LEU A 280 0.62 -11.28 -92.35
CA LEU A 280 -0.35 -11.55 -93.42
C LEU A 280 -1.07 -10.29 -93.94
N ASP A 281 -0.94 -9.14 -93.26
CA ASP A 281 -1.67 -7.91 -93.58
C ASP A 281 -1.01 -6.87 -94.52
N PRO A 282 0.17 -7.04 -95.16
CA PRO A 282 0.69 -6.00 -96.07
C PRO A 282 0.29 -6.18 -97.56
N VAL A 283 -0.49 -7.20 -97.95
CA VAL A 283 -0.78 -7.46 -99.39
C VAL A 283 -2.13 -6.92 -99.86
N ALA A 284 -3.08 -6.63 -98.97
CA ALA A 284 -4.37 -6.08 -99.36
C ALA A 284 -4.40 -4.57 -99.06
N VAL A 285 -4.64 -3.77 -100.10
CA VAL A 285 -5.00 -2.34 -100.09
C VAL A 285 -3.86 -1.41 -100.57
N GLN A 286 -3.53 -1.51 -101.85
CA GLN A 286 -3.38 -0.30 -102.67
C GLN A 286 -4.65 -0.12 -103.51
N PRO A 287 -5.30 1.05 -103.44
CA PRO A 287 -6.02 1.58 -104.58
C PRO A 287 -5.44 2.93 -105.00
N GLN A 288 -5.09 2.93 -106.28
CA GLN A 288 -4.77 4.03 -107.18
C GLN A 288 -5.63 5.28 -106.96
N SER A 289 -4.97 6.45 -106.95
CA SER A 289 -5.60 7.75 -107.09
C SER A 289 -5.59 8.19 -108.56
N LYS A 290 -6.78 8.39 -109.15
CA LYS A 290 -7.13 9.45 -110.13
C LYS A 290 -8.55 9.26 -110.70
N PRO A 291 -9.19 10.28 -111.31
CA PRO A 291 -8.65 11.40 -112.12
C PRO A 291 -8.61 12.76 -111.44
#